data_AF-A0A0C6FSJ9-F1
#
_entry.id   AF-A0A0C6FSJ9-F1
#
_cell.length_a   1.000
_cell.length_b   1.000
_cell.length_c   1.000
_cell.angle_alpha   90.00
_cell.angle_beta   90.00
_cell.angle_gamma   90.00
#
_symmetry.space_group_name_H-M   'P 1'
#
loop_
_entity.id
_entity.type
_entity.pdbx_description
1 polymer ?
#
loop_
_entity_poly.entity_id
_entity_poly.type
_entity_poly.pdbx_seq_one_letter_code
_entity_poly.pdbx_strand_id
1 'polypeptide(L)'
;MPGDALNTLSREALEAEILRLRATEATLRASEERFRTILETVDAAFAIVEVKFDAADQPVDYRFLEANPAFEREAGVNLRGKWVTEFAPDL
;
A
#
# COMPACT_ATOMS: atom_id res chain seq x y z
N MET A 1 49.22 2.60 20.06
CA MET A 1 48.11 3.12 19.23
C MET A 1 47.09 2.00 19.00
N PRO A 2 46.04 1.86 19.83
CA PRO A 2 44.94 0.91 19.59
C PRO A 2 43.60 1.58 19.22
N GLY A 3 43.49 2.91 19.33
CA GLY A 3 42.22 3.64 19.15
C GLY A 3 41.73 3.74 17.70
N ASP A 4 42.64 3.73 16.72
CA ASP A 4 42.27 3.95 15.31
C ASP A 4 41.57 2.74 14.69
N ALA A 5 42.00 1.52 15.04
CA ALA A 5 41.43 0.29 14.48
C ALA A 5 39.96 0.08 14.89
N LEU A 6 39.59 0.45 16.13
CA LEU A 6 38.20 0.34 16.61
C LEU A 6 37.28 1.34 15.90
N ASN A 7 37.78 2.53 15.58
CA ASN A 7 37.05 3.57 14.86
C ASN A 7 36.86 3.22 13.37
N THR A 8 37.85 2.58 12.75
CA THR A 8 37.75 2.10 11.37
C THR A 8 36.75 0.95 11.22
N LEU A 9 36.78 -0.04 12.13
CA LEU A 9 35.81 -1.15 12.13
C LEU A 9 34.36 -0.67 12.34
N SER A 10 34.16 0.35 13.18
CA SER A 10 32.83 0.95 13.37
C SER A 10 32.32 1.68 12.12
N ARG A 11 33.22 2.27 11.33
CA ARG A 11 32.85 2.95 10.08
C ARG A 11 32.50 1.96 8.97
N GLU A 12 33.30 0.90 8.80
CA GLU A 12 33.04 -0.16 7.81
C GLU A 12 31.70 -0.87 8.10
N ALA A 13 31.43 -1.18 9.37
CA ALA A 13 30.16 -1.77 9.78
C ALA A 13 28.96 -0.84 9.48
N LEU A 14 29.10 0.47 9.70
CA LEU A 14 28.07 1.45 9.38
C LEU A 14 27.84 1.56 7.86
N GLU A 15 28.92 1.58 7.07
CA GLU A 15 28.84 1.63 5.60
C GLU A 15 28.17 0.37 5.03
N ALA A 16 28.49 -0.81 5.56
CA ALA A 16 27.85 -2.07 5.18
C ALA A 16 26.35 -2.07 5.52
N GLU A 17 25.96 -1.56 6.69
CA GLU A 17 24.55 -1.48 7.09
C GLU A 17 23.77 -0.47 6.22
N ILE A 18 24.36 0.68 5.89
CA ILE A 18 23.76 1.65 4.95
C ILE A 18 23.56 1.01 3.57
N LEU A 19 24.55 0.26 3.07
CA LEU A 19 24.44 -0.41 1.78
C LEU A 19 23.34 -1.48 1.79
N ARG A 20 23.25 -2.24 2.87
CA ARG A 20 22.21 -3.25 3.08
C ARG A 20 20.81 -2.62 3.12
N LEU A 21 20.63 -1.53 3.85
CA LEU A 21 19.36 -0.81 3.92
C LEU A 21 18.94 -0.29 2.54
N ARG A 22 19.85 0.32 1.78
CA ARG A 22 19.60 0.79 0.41
C ARG A 22 19.21 -0.33 -0.54
N ALA A 23 19.88 -1.48 -0.46
CA ALA A 23 19.54 -2.64 -1.29
C ALA A 23 18.15 -3.21 -0.95
N THR A 24 17.80 -3.20 0.34
CA THR A 24 16.48 -3.61 0.82
C THR A 24 15.40 -2.64 0.33
N GLU A 25 15.63 -1.34 0.45
CA GLU A 25 14.73 -0.30 -0.04
C GLU A 25 14.52 -0.39 -1.56
N ALA A 26 15.60 -0.58 -2.33
CA ALA A 26 15.52 -0.74 -3.78
C ALA A 26 14.70 -1.98 -4.18
N THR A 27 14.86 -3.08 -3.47
CA THR A 27 14.10 -4.32 -3.70
C THR A 27 12.62 -4.13 -3.37
N LEU A 28 12.32 -3.49 -2.23
CA LEU A 28 10.95 -3.17 -1.83
C LEU A 28 10.27 -2.29 -2.88
N ARG A 29 10.93 -1.20 -3.28
CA ARG A 29 10.43 -0.27 -4.30
C ARG A 29 10.18 -0.97 -5.64
N ALA A 30 11.10 -1.82 -6.10
CA ALA A 30 10.92 -2.57 -7.35
C ALA A 30 9.72 -3.54 -7.28
N SER A 31 9.49 -4.14 -6.11
CA SER A 31 8.32 -5.00 -5.86
C SER A 31 7.02 -4.18 -5.86
N GLU A 32 7.01 -3.03 -5.19
CA GLU A 32 5.86 -2.11 -5.17
C GLU A 32 5.50 -1.60 -6.56
N GLU A 33 6.49 -1.18 -7.34
CA GLU A 33 6.31 -0.73 -8.73
C GLU A 33 5.73 -1.85 -9.59
N ARG A 34 6.27 -3.07 -9.48
CA ARG A 34 5.74 -4.24 -10.21
C ARG A 34 4.30 -4.54 -9.82
N PHE A 35 3.99 -4.56 -8.53
CA PHE A 35 2.64 -4.84 -8.03
C PHE A 35 1.64 -3.76 -8.49
N ARG A 36 2.05 -2.49 -8.42
CA ARG A 36 1.27 -1.36 -8.93
C ARG A 36 0.97 -1.51 -10.42
N THR A 37 1.98 -1.81 -11.24
CA THR A 37 1.78 -2.04 -12.67
C THR A 37 0.80 -3.17 -12.94
N ILE A 38 0.89 -4.29 -12.21
CA ILE A 38 -0.06 -5.41 -12.36
C ILE A 38 -1.48 -4.95 -12.04
N LEU A 39 -1.70 -4.27 -10.91
CA LEU A 39 -3.03 -3.78 -10.54
C LEU A 39 -3.59 -2.76 -11.54
N GLU A 40 -2.75 -1.88 -12.07
CA GLU A 40 -3.14 -0.87 -13.06
C GLU A 40 -3.51 -1.48 -14.42
N THR A 41 -2.94 -2.64 -14.76
CA THR A 41 -3.08 -3.26 -16.09
C THR A 41 -3.99 -4.48 -16.13
N VAL A 42 -4.25 -5.13 -14.99
CA VAL A 42 -5.14 -6.28 -14.93
C VAL A 42 -6.58 -5.87 -15.21
N ASP A 43 -7.31 -6.70 -15.95
CA ASP A 43 -8.72 -6.46 -16.27
C ASP A 43 -9.68 -6.84 -15.14
N ALA A 44 -9.19 -7.51 -14.09
CA ALA A 44 -10.00 -7.84 -12.93
C ALA A 44 -10.16 -6.62 -12.02
N ALA A 45 -11.40 -6.30 -11.64
CA ALA A 45 -11.69 -5.29 -10.64
C ALA A 45 -11.09 -5.64 -9.27
N PHE A 46 -10.36 -4.69 -8.69
CA PHE A 46 -9.78 -4.78 -7.35
C PHE A 46 -10.03 -3.48 -6.60
N ALA A 47 -10.44 -3.59 -5.34
CA ALA A 47 -10.60 -2.46 -4.45
C ALA A 47 -10.33 -2.82 -3.00
N ILE A 48 -9.85 -1.84 -2.23
CA ILE A 48 -9.72 -1.89 -0.78
C ILE A 48 -10.85 -1.07 -0.19
N VAL A 49 -11.59 -1.66 0.74
CA VAL A 49 -12.73 -1.01 1.39
C VAL A 49 -12.51 -0.90 2.89
N GLU A 50 -13.00 0.20 3.45
CA GLU A 50 -13.21 0.37 4.88
C GLU A 50 -14.67 0.06 5.19
N VAL A 51 -14.91 -0.78 6.19
CA VAL A 51 -16.27 -1.14 6.60
C VAL A 51 -16.64 -0.33 7.85
N LYS A 52 -17.83 0.27 7.82
CA LYS A 52 -18.44 0.93 8.98
C LYS A 52 -19.23 -0.11 9.76
N PHE A 53 -19.00 -0.16 11.05
CA PHE A 53 -19.74 -1.00 11.98
C PHE A 53 -20.61 -0.16 12.91
N ASP A 54 -21.74 -0.72 13.34
CA ASP A 54 -22.58 -0.13 14.36
C ASP A 54 -22.09 -0.47 15.79
N ALA A 55 -22.86 -0.05 16.80
CA ALA A 55 -22.53 -0.32 18.21
C ALA A 55 -22.62 -1.80 18.61
N ALA A 56 -23.25 -2.64 17.79
CA ALA A 56 -23.37 -4.08 17.97
C ALA A 56 -22.35 -4.87 17.12
N ASP A 57 -21.34 -4.18 16.57
CA ASP A 57 -20.29 -4.74 15.72
C ASP A 57 -20.84 -5.37 14.42
N GLN A 58 -21.99 -4.87 13.94
CA GLN A 58 -22.57 -5.29 12.66
C GLN A 58 -22.11 -4.36 11.53
N PRO A 59 -21.71 -4.90 10.36
CA PRO A 59 -21.35 -4.07 9.21
C PRO A 59 -22.60 -3.38 8.66
N VAL A 60 -22.57 -2.06 8.57
CA VAL A 60 -23.70 -1.23 8.12
C VAL A 60 -23.40 -0.40 6.88
N ASP A 61 -22.14 -0.24 6.51
CA ASP A 61 -21.74 0.50 5.30
C ASP A 61 -20.30 0.14 4.92
N TYR A 62 -19.88 0.50 3.72
CA TYR A 62 -18.48 0.42 3.32
C TYR A 62 -18.09 1.56 2.37
N ARG A 63 -16.81 1.92 2.41
CA ARG A 63 -16.22 2.99 1.60
C ARG A 63 -15.00 2.48 0.88
N PHE A 64 -14.89 2.78 -0.42
CA PHE A 64 -13.71 2.43 -1.20
C PHE A 64 -12.55 3.37 -0.86
N LEU A 65 -11.49 2.84 -0.25
CA LEU A 65 -10.26 3.57 0.01
C LEU A 65 -9.39 3.65 -1.25
N GLU A 66 -9.25 2.51 -1.92
CA GLU A 66 -8.49 2.37 -3.15
C GLU A 66 -9.24 1.50 -4.14
N ALA A 67 -9.08 1.79 -5.43
CA ALA A 67 -9.64 1.01 -6.51
C ALA A 67 -8.66 1.04 -7.70
N ASN A 68 -8.55 -0.08 -8.41
CA ASN A 68 -7.79 -0.12 -9.65
C ASN A 68 -8.62 0.41 -10.83
N PRO A 69 -8.00 0.73 -11.99
CA PRO A 69 -8.73 1.22 -13.14
C PRO A 69 -9.79 0.24 -13.67
N ALA A 70 -9.62 -1.07 -13.52
CA ALA A 70 -10.62 -2.05 -13.92
C ALA A 70 -11.91 -1.94 -13.11
N PHE A 71 -11.80 -1.75 -11.79
CA PHE A 71 -12.95 -1.50 -10.93
C PHE A 71 -13.74 -0.27 -11.38
N GLU A 72 -13.06 0.83 -11.70
CA GLU A 72 -13.73 2.06 -12.16
C GLU A 72 -14.46 1.85 -13.49
N ARG A 73 -13.91 1.04 -14.40
CA ARG A 73 -14.57 0.65 -15.66
C ARG A 73 -15.80 -0.23 -15.44
N GLU A 74 -15.71 -1.23 -14.56
CA GLU A 74 -16.79 -2.17 -14.29
C GLU A 74 -17.93 -1.54 -13.48
N ALA A 75 -17.61 -0.76 -12.45
CA ALA A 75 -18.61 -0.08 -11.62
C ALA A 75 -19.32 1.05 -12.38
N GLY A 76 -18.68 1.61 -13.42
CA GLY A 76 -19.22 2.72 -14.21
C GLY A 76 -19.29 4.06 -13.47
N VAL A 77 -18.86 4.10 -12.22
CA VAL A 77 -18.86 5.27 -11.35
C VAL A 77 -17.62 5.31 -10.46
N ASN A 78 -17.13 6.52 -10.18
CA ASN A 78 -16.02 6.71 -9.24
C ASN A 78 -16.56 6.80 -7.80
N LEU A 79 -16.34 5.72 -7.04
CA LEU A 79 -16.77 5.58 -5.65
C LEU A 79 -15.63 5.81 -4.64
N ARG A 80 -14.45 6.26 -5.08
CA ARG A 80 -13.30 6.46 -4.18
C ARG A 80 -13.61 7.51 -3.13
N GLY A 81 -13.35 7.15 -1.88
CA GLY A 81 -13.53 8.01 -0.72
C GLY A 81 -14.99 8.26 -0.31
N LYS A 82 -15.97 7.63 -0.97
CA LYS A 82 -17.40 7.80 -0.67
C LYS A 82 -17.96 6.56 0.01
N TRP A 83 -18.85 6.76 0.98
CA TRP A 83 -19.66 5.65 1.49
C TRP A 83 -20.63 5.18 0.42
N VAL A 84 -20.88 3.88 0.36
CA VAL A 84 -21.75 3.32 -0.68
C VAL A 84 -23.18 3.81 -0.51
N THR A 85 -23.64 4.02 0.72
CA THR A 85 -24.96 4.59 1.01
C THR A 85 -25.12 6.04 0.51
N GLU A 86 -24.05 6.80 0.30
CA GLU A 86 -24.13 8.13 -0.35
C GLU A 86 -24.53 8.04 -1.82
N PHE A 87 -24.24 6.91 -2.46
CA PHE A 87 -24.49 6.67 -3.89
C PHE A 87 -25.73 5.79 -4.12
N ALA A 88 -25.92 4.77 -3.28
CA ALA A 88 -27.05 3.86 -3.29
C ALA A 88 -27.66 3.82 -1.88
N PRO A 89 -28.59 4.74 -1.56
CA PRO A 89 -29.16 4.88 -0.21
C PRO A 89 -29.94 3.66 0.29
N ASP A 90 -30.39 2.81 -0.64
CA ASP A 90 -31.25 1.65 -0.37
C ASP A 90 -30.49 0.31 -0.44
N LEU A 91 -29.15 0.33 -0.42
CA LEU A 91 -28.31 -0.88 -0.45
C LEU A 91 -28.19 -1.54 0.92
#